data_AF-A0A379GGI7-F1
#
_entry.id   AF-A0A379GGI7-F1
#
_cell.length_a   1.000
_cell.length_b   1.000
_cell.length_c   1.000
_cell.angle_alpha   90.00
_cell.angle_beta   90.00
_cell.angle_gamma   90.00
#
_symmetry.space_group_name_H-M   'P 1'
#
loop_
_entity.id
_entity.type
_entity.pdbx_description
1 polymer ?
#
loop_
_entity_poly.entity_id
_entity_poly.type
_entity_poly.pdbx_seq_one_letter_code
_entity_poly.pdbx_strand_id
1 'polypeptide(L)'
;MAKTILVAIDLLEDDRIHRMVKDIQFLARKADHYFHFVTVMPNLRSLEAYGLDCDSPSVIEKKHQAVILLTEKLAHCVQPTIPIT
;
A
#
# COMPACT_ATOMS: atom_id res chain seq x y z
N MET A 1 19.66 -2.02 19.71
CA MET A 1 19.52 -0.57 19.49
C MET A 1 18.19 -0.33 18.78
N ALA A 2 17.32 0.46 19.39
CA ALA A 2 16.09 0.94 18.76
C ALA A 2 16.41 1.64 17.45
N LYS A 3 15.60 1.41 16.41
CA LYS A 3 15.73 2.06 15.11
C LYS A 3 14.39 2.66 14.73
N THR A 4 14.44 3.86 14.17
CA THR A 4 13.31 4.44 13.45
C THR A 4 13.42 4.01 11.99
N ILE A 5 12.39 3.35 11.47
CA ILE A 5 12.35 2.76 10.14
C ILE A 5 11.26 3.46 9.34
N LEU A 6 11.64 4.11 8.24
CA LEU A 6 10.70 4.64 7.26
C LEU A 6 10.40 3.57 6.21
N VAL A 7 9.13 3.28 6.02
CA VAL A 7 8.61 2.32 5.04
C VAL A 7 7.82 3.09 3.99
N ALA A 8 8.40 3.22 2.80
CA ALA A 8 7.73 3.80 1.65
C ALA A 8 6.94 2.73 0.91
N ILE A 9 5.62 2.92 0.81
CA ILE A 9 4.69 1.99 0.16
C ILE A 9 4.31 2.57 -1.20
N ASP A 10 4.74 1.87 -2.25
CA ASP A 10 4.26 2.10 -3.61
C ASP A 10 2.97 1.30 -3.84
N LEU A 11 1.84 1.99 -3.93
CA LEU A 11 0.50 1.36 -4.02
C LEU A 11 0.20 0.73 -5.37
N LEU A 12 1.09 0.88 -6.36
CA LEU A 12 0.94 0.27 -7.68
C LEU A 12 1.66 -1.07 -7.81
N GLU A 13 2.50 -1.42 -6.83
CA GLU A 13 3.44 -2.55 -6.91
C GLU A 13 3.10 -3.66 -5.89
N ASP A 14 2.01 -4.40 -6.14
CA ASP A 14 1.49 -5.43 -5.22
C ASP A 14 2.56 -6.43 -4.78
N ASP A 15 3.34 -6.96 -5.72
CA ASP A 15 4.41 -7.93 -5.44
C ASP A 15 5.45 -7.37 -4.46
N ARG A 16 5.72 -6.06 -4.55
CA ARG A 16 6.67 -5.39 -3.65
C ARG A 16 6.05 -5.21 -2.28
N ILE A 17 4.76 -4.86 -2.19
CA ILE A 17 4.03 -4.77 -0.93
C ILE A 17 4.04 -6.13 -0.21
N HIS A 18 3.70 -7.23 -0.89
CA HIS A 18 3.68 -8.57 -0.29
C HIS A 18 5.05 -9.00 0.26
N ARG A 19 6.14 -8.72 -0.47
CA ARG A 19 7.51 -9.02 0.01
C ARG A 19 7.87 -8.15 1.21
N MET A 20 7.56 -6.86 1.14
CA MET A 20 7.83 -5.89 2.20
C MET A 20 7.10 -6.23 3.50
N VAL A 21 5.86 -6.76 3.44
CA VAL A 21 5.13 -7.21 4.63
C VAL A 21 5.94 -8.25 5.43
N LYS A 22 6.59 -9.20 4.77
CA LYS A 22 7.44 -10.20 5.44
C LYS A 22 8.64 -9.57 6.14
N ASP A 23 9.29 -8.60 5.49
CA ASP A 23 10.43 -7.89 6.06
C ASP A 23 10.03 -7.04 7.27
N ILE A 24 8.91 -6.32 7.17
CA ILE A 24 8.35 -5.54 8.30
C ILE A 24 8.04 -6.46 9.48
N GLN A 25 7.34 -7.57 9.24
CA GLN A 25 7.00 -8.54 10.29
C GLN A 25 8.24 -9.11 10.97
N PHE A 26 9.30 -9.42 10.21
CA PHE A 26 10.57 -9.86 10.76
C PHE A 26 11.23 -8.79 11.64
N LEU A 27 11.29 -7.55 11.14
CA LEU A 27 11.90 -6.41 11.85
C LEU A 27 11.09 -6.01 13.10
N ALA A 28 9.77 -6.15 13.07
CA ALA A 28 8.85 -5.83 14.16
C ALA A 28 8.94 -6.82 15.34
N ARG A 29 9.60 -7.98 15.18
CA ARG A 29 9.90 -8.89 16.30
C ARG A 29 10.78 -8.25 17.38
N LYS A 30 11.47 -7.16 17.04
CA LYS A 30 12.21 -6.33 17.99
C LYS A 30 11.31 -5.17 18.41
N ALA A 31 10.76 -5.27 19.63
CA ALA A 31 9.78 -4.31 20.16
C ALA A 31 10.30 -2.85 20.20
N ASP A 32 11.62 -2.66 20.23
CA ASP A 32 12.24 -1.33 20.29
C ASP A 32 12.29 -0.61 18.94
N HIS A 33 11.83 -1.23 17.85
CA HIS A 33 11.77 -0.58 16.53
C HIS A 33 10.50 0.24 16.38
N TYR A 34 10.63 1.44 15.82
CA TYR A 34 9.51 2.31 15.49
C TYR A 34 9.37 2.45 13.98
N PHE A 35 8.16 2.26 13.46
CA PHE A 35 7.90 2.25 12.02
C PHE A 35 7.03 3.45 11.61
N HIS A 36 7.48 4.18 10.60
CA HIS A 36 6.67 5.18 9.90
C HIS A 36 6.33 4.66 8.51
N PHE A 37 5.05 4.59 8.18
CA PHE A 37 4.59 4.21 6.86
C PHE A 37 4.21 5.47 6.09
N VAL A 38 4.71 5.58 4.86
CA VAL A 38 4.38 6.69 3.95
C VAL A 38 4.01 6.14 2.60
N THR A 39 3.02 6.76 1.98
CA THR A 39 2.67 6.50 0.59
C THR A 39 2.42 7.82 -0.13
N VAL A 40 2.70 7.84 -1.42
CA VAL A 40 2.48 8.99 -2.29
C VAL A 40 1.37 8.63 -3.25
N MET A 41 0.34 9.46 -3.31
CA MET A 41 -0.74 9.29 -4.27
C MET A 41 -0.19 9.39 -5.69
N PRO A 42 -0.33 8.35 -6.53
CA PRO A 42 0.03 8.45 -7.93
C PRO A 42 -0.81 9.52 -8.63
N ASN A 43 -0.27 10.09 -9.70
CA ASN A 43 -1.10 10.93 -10.56
C ASN A 43 -2.21 10.06 -11.20
N LEU A 44 -3.37 10.66 -11.50
CA LEU A 44 -4.52 9.91 -12.02
C LEU A 44 -4.22 9.17 -13.35
N ARG A 45 -3.38 9.75 -14.21
CA ARG A 45 -2.96 9.13 -15.48
C ARG A 45 -2.14 7.85 -15.28
N SER A 46 -1.35 7.78 -14.20
CA SER A 46 -0.61 6.58 -13.83
C SER A 46 -1.55 5.47 -13.37
N LEU A 47 -2.71 5.78 -12.79
CA LEU A 47 -3.68 4.76 -12.38
C LEU A 47 -4.30 4.03 -13.57
N GLU A 48 -4.64 4.79 -14.62
CA GLU A 48 -5.18 4.25 -15.88
C GLU A 48 -4.20 3.23 -16.51
N ALA A 49 -2.88 3.50 -16.46
CA ALA A 49 -1.86 2.57 -16.96
C ALA A 49 -1.80 1.24 -16.19
N TYR A 50 -2.32 1.20 -14.98
CA TYR A 50 -2.40 0.02 -14.12
C TYR A 50 -3.82 -0.60 -14.10
N GLY A 51 -4.72 -0.16 -15.00
CA GLY A 51 -6.10 -0.65 -15.09
C GLY A 51 -6.98 -0.23 -13.91
N LEU A 52 -6.60 0.85 -13.21
CA LEU A 52 -7.35 1.42 -12.09
C LEU A 52 -8.12 2.65 -12.58
N ASP A 53 -9.20 2.38 -13.31
CA ASP A 53 -9.98 3.42 -13.98
C ASP A 53 -10.89 4.18 -13.00
N CYS A 54 -10.91 5.50 -13.15
CA CYS A 54 -11.74 6.41 -12.35
C CYS A 54 -12.70 7.16 -13.31
N ASP A 55 -13.93 6.66 -13.43
CA ASP A 55 -14.88 7.03 -14.50
C ASP A 55 -15.70 8.30 -14.22
N SER A 56 -15.40 9.04 -13.15
CA SER A 56 -16.11 10.29 -12.87
C SER A 56 -15.68 11.45 -13.78
N PRO A 57 -16.60 12.31 -14.27
CA PRO A 57 -16.24 13.55 -14.95
C PRO A 57 -15.60 14.62 -14.03
N SER A 58 -15.68 14.47 -12.70
CA SER A 58 -15.15 15.41 -11.72
C SER A 58 -13.77 14.99 -11.19
N VAL A 59 -12.78 15.89 -11.25
CA VAL A 59 -11.42 15.63 -10.71
C VAL A 59 -11.43 15.32 -9.22
N ILE A 60 -12.33 15.95 -8.46
CA ILE A 60 -12.45 15.72 -7.01
C ILE A 60 -12.94 14.30 -6.74
N GLU A 61 -13.96 13.87 -7.48
CA GLU A 61 -14.52 12.51 -7.37
C GLU A 61 -13.51 11.46 -7.85
N LYS A 62 -12.78 11.70 -8.95
CA LYS A 62 -11.69 10.82 -9.40
C LYS A 62 -10.64 10.59 -8.32
N LYS A 63 -10.22 11.67 -7.62
CA LYS A 63 -9.27 11.55 -6.50
C LYS A 63 -9.84 10.70 -5.37
N HIS A 64 -11.12 10.87 -5.04
CA HIS A 64 -11.76 10.09 -3.99
C HIS A 64 -11.86 8.60 -4.35
N GLN A 65 -12.30 8.29 -5.58
CA GLN A 65 -12.34 6.93 -6.13
C GLN A 65 -10.96 6.29 -6.10
N ALA A 66 -9.92 7.01 -6.56
CA ALA A 66 -8.56 6.51 -6.55
C ALA A 66 -8.05 6.20 -5.14
N VAL A 67 -8.37 7.03 -4.14
CA VAL A 67 -8.00 6.75 -2.74
C VAL A 67 -8.68 5.48 -2.24
N ILE A 68 -9.97 5.29 -2.55
CA ILE A 68 -10.72 4.08 -2.18
C ILE A 68 -10.06 2.85 -2.82
N LEU A 69 -9.89 2.86 -4.15
CA LEU A 69 -9.30 1.75 -4.91
C LEU A 69 -7.92 1.35 -4.39
N LEU A 70 -7.03 2.32 -4.17
CA LEU A 70 -5.68 2.04 -3.69
C LEU A 70 -5.68 1.55 -2.23
N THR A 71 -6.61 2.03 -1.40
CA THR A 71 -6.77 1.56 -0.02
C THR A 71 -7.28 0.12 0.02
N GLU A 72 -8.27 -0.22 -0.80
CA GLU A 72 -8.79 -1.58 -0.94
C GLU A 72 -7.71 -2.55 -1.43
N LYS A 73 -6.96 -2.16 -2.47
CA LYS A 73 -5.81 -2.92 -2.98
C LYS A 73 -4.75 -3.16 -1.90
N LEU A 74 -4.40 -2.13 -1.13
CA LEU A 74 -3.48 -2.27 0.00
C LEU A 74 -4.04 -3.24 1.05
N ALA A 75 -5.32 -3.13 1.40
CA ALA A 75 -5.98 -4.02 2.35
C ALA A 75 -5.90 -5.48 1.91
N HIS A 76 -6.10 -5.77 0.62
CA HIS A 76 -5.92 -7.10 0.06
C HIS A 76 -4.47 -7.60 0.16
N CYS A 77 -3.48 -6.74 -0.10
CA CYS A 77 -2.07 -7.13 -0.02
C CYS A 77 -1.59 -7.44 1.40
N VAL A 78 -2.20 -6.79 2.42
CA VAL A 78 -1.83 -6.97 3.83
C VAL A 78 -2.69 -8.01 4.56
N GLN A 79 -3.76 -8.51 3.95
CA GLN A 79 -4.56 -9.58 4.55
C GLN A 79 -3.67 -10.81 4.76
N PRO A 80 -3.70 -11.42 5.97
CA PRO A 80 -2.97 -12.65 6.21
C PRO A 80 -3.52 -13.69 5.25
N THR A 81 -2.64 -14.26 4.41
CA THR A 81 -2.98 -15.46 3.66
C THR A 81 -3.24 -16.54 4.70
N ILE A 82 -4.52 -16.76 5.07
CA ILE A 82 -4.89 -17.90 5.90
C ILE A 82 -4.51 -19.12 5.07
N PRO A 83 -3.55 -19.95 5.50
CA PRO A 83 -3.31 -21.20 4.80
C PRO A 83 -4.58 -22.01 5.00
N ILE A 84 -5.26 -22.34 3.90
CA ILE A 84 -6.34 -23.33 3.92
C ILE A 84 -5.64 -24.66 4.25
N THR A 85 -5.76 -25.09 5.50
CA THR A 85 -5.30 -26.38 6.02
C THR A 85 -6.01 -27.54 5.34
#